data_AF-A0A967WN45-F1
#
_entry.id   AF-A0A967WN45-F1
#
_cell.length_a   1.000
_cell.length_b   1.000
_cell.length_c   1.000
_cell.angle_alpha   90.00
_cell.angle_beta   90.00
_cell.angle_gamma   90.00
#
_symmetry.space_group_name_H-M   'P 1'
#
loop_
_entity.id
_entity.type
_entity.pdbx_description
1 polymer ?
#
loop_
_entity_poly.entity_id
_entity_poly.type
_entity_poly.pdbx_seq_one_letter_code
_entity_poly.pdbx_strand_id
1 'polypeptide(L)' 'WPKVRRAKTVLAEQLQHPQLTAPQLLSVMADTQQPADTALPDTGIGLTRERELAPCFIQGEHYGTRASTALL' A
#
# COMPACT_ATOMS: atom_id res chain seq x y z
N TRP A 1 9.07 5.85 1.80
CA TRP A 1 7.80 5.30 2.31
C TRP A 1 7.78 3.79 2.24
N PRO A 2 7.55 3.09 3.38
CA PRO A 2 7.51 1.63 3.46
C PRO A 2 6.51 0.97 2.50
N LYS A 3 5.27 1.49 2.39
CA LYS A 3 4.26 0.96 1.47
C LYS A 3 4.72 0.86 0.02
N VAL A 4 5.46 1.84 -0.48
CA VAL A 4 5.90 1.85 -1.89
C VAL A 4 6.90 0.71 -2.13
N ARG A 5 7.82 0.49 -1.19
CA ARG A 5 8.78 -0.62 -1.30
C ARG A 5 8.06 -1.97 -1.27
N ARG A 6 7.16 -2.14 -0.30
CA ARG A 6 6.35 -3.36 -0.15
C ARG A 6 5.47 -3.64 -1.36
N ALA A 7 4.69 -2.66 -1.81
CA ALA A 7 3.83 -2.79 -2.98
C ALA A 7 4.61 -3.17 -4.23
N LYS A 8 5.80 -2.60 -4.44
CA LYS A 8 6.69 -2.99 -5.56
C LYS A 8 7.16 -4.44 -5.44
N THR A 9 7.54 -4.89 -4.25
CA THR A 9 7.94 -6.29 -4.02
C THR A 9 6.78 -7.25 -4.33
N VAL A 10 5.61 -7.03 -3.73
CA VAL A 10 4.44 -7.90 -3.93
C VAL A 10 3.97 -7.85 -5.38
N LEU A 11 3.97 -6.68 -6.02
CA LEU A 11 3.64 -6.57 -7.44
C LEU A 11 4.61 -7.37 -8.31
N ALA A 12 5.92 -7.26 -8.06
CA ALA A 12 6.92 -8.01 -8.82
C ALA A 12 6.72 -9.53 -8.70
N GLU A 13 6.32 -10.01 -7.51
CA GLU A 13 5.94 -11.40 -7.27
C GLU A 13 4.69 -11.78 -8.07
N GLN A 14 3.64 -10.96 -8.03
CA GLN A 14 2.40 -11.24 -8.77
C GLN A 14 2.64 -11.32 -10.28
N LEU A 15 3.50 -10.45 -10.82
CA LEU A 15 3.85 -10.44 -12.24
C LEU A 15 4.59 -11.71 -12.70
N GLN A 16 5.12 -12.54 -11.80
CA GLN A 16 5.71 -13.83 -12.16
C GLN A 16 4.65 -14.92 -12.44
N HIS A 17 3.39 -14.70 -12.08
CA HIS A 17 2.34 -15.67 -12.33
C HIS A 17 1.94 -15.69 -13.82
N PRO A 18 1.98 -16.86 -14.49
CA PRO A 18 1.71 -16.97 -15.93
C PRO A 18 0.26 -16.65 -16.31
N GLN A 19 -0.67 -16.69 -15.34
CA GLN A 19 -2.06 -16.28 -15.50
C GLN A 19 -2.40 -15.23 -14.45
N LEU A 20 -1.92 -14.01 -14.68
CA LEU A 20 -2.20 -12.87 -13.83
C LEU A 20 -3.67 -12.46 -13.94
N THR A 21 -4.31 -12.27 -12.79
CA THR A 21 -5.71 -11.87 -12.70
C THR A 21 -5.86 -10.48 -12.09
N ALA A 22 -6.96 -9.79 -12.40
CA ALA A 22 -7.22 -8.47 -11.83
C ALA A 22 -7.32 -8.50 -10.29
N PRO A 23 -7.96 -9.50 -9.64
CA PRO A 23 -7.93 -9.64 -8.18
C PRO A 23 -6.53 -9.74 -7.58
N GLN A 24 -5.61 -10.44 -8.23
CA GLN A 24 -4.21 -10.53 -7.79
C GLN A 24 -3.54 -9.15 -7.81
N LEU A 25 -3.73 -8.37 -8.87
CA LEU A 25 -3.23 -6.98 -8.94
C LEU A 25 -3.89 -6.08 -7.89
N LEU A 26 -5.21 -6.16 -7.73
CA LEU A 26 -5.95 -5.38 -6.75
C LEU A 26 -5.53 -5.72 -5.31
N SER A 27 -5.12 -6.96 -5.03
CA SER A 27 -4.65 -7.36 -3.70
C SER A 27 -3.42 -6.58 -3.24
N VAL A 28 -2.54 -6.16 -4.16
CA VAL A 28 -1.37 -5.31 -3.85
C VAL A 28 -1.81 -3.95 -3.28
N MET A 29 -2.90 -3.41 -3.82
CA MET A 29 -3.43 -2.10 -3.42
C MET A 29 -4.35 -2.20 -2.20
N ALA A 30 -4.92 -3.37 -1.91
CA ALA A 30 -5.75 -3.65 -0.74
C ALA A 30 -4.94 -3.84 0.56
N ASP A 31 -3.61 -3.72 0.51
CA ASP A 31 -2.73 -3.96 1.64
C ASP A 31 -2.87 -2.90 2.75
N THR A 32 -3.32 -3.34 3.92
CA THR A 32 -3.51 -2.54 5.14
C THR A 32 -2.36 -2.65 6.14
N GLN A 33 -1.23 -3.26 5.77
CA GLN A 33 -0.11 -3.51 6.68
C GLN A 33 0.45 -2.22 7.27
N GLN A 34 0.42 -2.12 8.60
CA GLN A 34 1.02 -1.03 9.35
C GLN A 34 2.51 -1.34 9.60
N PRO A 35 3.45 -0.54 9.08
CA PRO A 35 4.86 -0.67 9.44
C PRO A 35 5.12 -0.14 10.85
N ALA A 36 6.19 -0.62 11.49
CA ALA A 36 6.67 -0.07 12.75
C ALA A 36 7.08 1.40 12.60
N ASP A 37 6.94 2.19 13.66
CA ASP A 37 7.28 3.62 13.65
C ASP A 37 8.72 3.89 13.23
N THR A 38 9.65 3.01 13.62
CA THR A 38 11.07 3.10 13.27
C THR A 38 11.33 2.96 11.77
N ALA A 39 10.37 2.42 11.01
CA ALA A 39 10.44 2.33 9.56
C ALA A 39 9.72 3.49 8.85
N LEU A 40 8.96 4.31 9.60
CA LEU A 40 8.31 5.50 9.04
C LEU A 40 9.35 6.59 8.74
N PRO A 41 9.19 7.32 7.63
CA PRO A 41 10.02 8.48 7.37
C PRO A 41 9.63 9.61 8.31
N ASP A 42 10.58 10.44 8.73
CA ASP A 42 10.28 11.73 9.38
C ASP A 42 10.17 12.81 8.30
N THR A 43 8.94 13.10 7.90
CA THR A 43 8.61 14.05 6.83
C THR A 43 8.16 15.41 7.38
N GLY A 44 8.07 15.57 8.70
CA GLY A 44 7.59 16.79 9.35
C GLY A 44 6.06 16.94 9.44
N ILE A 45 5.28 15.93 9.04
CA ILE A 45 3.80 15.96 9.17
C ILE A 45 3.29 15.37 10.49
N GLY A 46 4.20 14.86 11.32
CA GLY A 46 3.93 14.24 12.60
C GLY A 46 3.64 12.74 12.51
N LEU A 47 4.08 12.01 13.53
CA LEU A 47 4.03 10.54 13.57
C LEU A 47 2.63 9.95 13.37
N THR A 48 1.59 10.58 13.93
CA THR A 48 0.20 10.12 13.77
C THR A 48 -0.22 10.10 12.31
N ARG A 49 0.05 11.18 11.56
CA ARG A 49 -0.25 11.23 10.12
C ARG A 49 0.64 10.30 9.33
N GLU A 50 1.91 10.16 9.71
CA GLU A 50 2.80 9.20 9.06
C GLU A 50 2.31 7.77 9.21
N ARG A 51 1.76 7.41 10.39
CA ARG A 51 1.12 6.11 10.63
C ARG A 51 -0.14 5.95 9.78
N GLU A 52 -1.05 6.91 9.77
CA GLU A 52 -2.30 6.87 8.99
C GLU A 52 -2.03 6.68 7.50
N LEU A 53 -1.02 7.37 6.97
CA LEU A 53 -0.65 7.32 5.56
C LEU A 53 0.26 6.13 5.22
N ALA A 54 0.67 5.32 6.21
CA ALA A 54 1.65 4.27 6.03
C ALA A 54 1.17 3.07 5.19
N PRO A 55 -0.09 2.61 5.26
CA PRO A 55 -0.59 1.49 4.44
C PRO A 55 -0.81 1.87 2.96
N CYS A 56 -0.89 0.86 2.08
CA CYS A 56 -1.32 1.05 0.69
C CYS A 56 -2.80 1.42 0.63
N PHE A 57 -3.63 0.66 1.35
CA PHE A 57 -5.04 0.93 1.53
C PHE A 57 -5.26 1.77 2.79
N ILE A 58 -5.29 3.10 2.62
CA ILE A 58 -5.46 4.03 3.73
C ILE A 58 -6.92 3.99 4.18
N GLN A 59 -7.15 3.68 5.44
CA GLN A 59 -8.47 3.68 6.06
C GLN A 59 -8.63 4.95 6.88
N GLY A 60 -9.63 5.77 6.53
CA GLY A 60 -9.94 6.97 7.30
C GLY A 60 -11.26 7.58 6.87
N GLU A 61 -11.91 8.24 7.82
CA GLU A 61 -13.18 8.92 7.59
C GLU A 61 -12.98 10.10 6.64
N HIS A 62 -12.03 10.99 6.98
CA HIS A 62 -11.76 12.21 6.23
C HIS A 62 -10.79 12.02 5.05
N TYR A 63 -9.84 11.07 5.16
CA TYR A 63 -8.86 10.78 4.12
C TYR A 63 -8.60 9.28 4.04
N GLY A 64 -8.72 8.71 2.85
CA GLY A 64 -8.55 7.27 2.65
C GLY A 64 -8.54 6.87 1.18
N THR A 65 -8.05 5.67 0.90
CA THR A 65 -8.10 5.05 -0.43
C THR A 65 -9.55 4.72 -0.76
N ARG A 66 -10.09 5.28 -1.85
CA ARG A 66 -11.51 5.10 -2.25
C ARG A 66 -11.70 4.13 -3.41
N ALA A 67 -10.72 4.04 -4.29
CA ALA A 67 -10.78 3.18 -5.46
C ALA A 67 -9.39 2.65 -5.79
N SER A 68 -9.36 1.50 -6.45
CA SER A 68 -8.18 0.93 -7.09
C SER A 68 -8.63 0.30 -8.40
N THR A 69 -7.80 0.42 -9.43
CA THR A 69 -8.10 -0.09 -10.76
C THR A 69 -6.94 -0.97 -11.20
N ALA A 70 -7.26 -2.17 -11.70
CA ALA A 70 -6.30 -3.03 -12.36
C ALA A 70 -6.62 -3.04 -13.86
N LEU A 71 -5.57 -2.97 -14.69
CA LEU A 71 -5.63 -3.07 -16.14
C LEU A 71 -4.75 -4.24 -16.56
N LEU A 72 -5.26 -5.08 -17.46
CA LEU A 72 -4.63 -6.28 -17.99
C LEU A 72 -4.64 -6.24 -19.51
#